data_AF-A0A359B021-F1
#
_entry.id   AF-A0A359B021-F1
#
_cell.length_a   1.000
_cell.length_b   1.000
_cell.length_c   1.000
_cell.angle_alpha   90.00
_cell.angle_beta   90.00
_cell.angle_gamma   90.00
#
_symmetry.space_group_name_H-M   'P 1'
#
loop_
_entity.id
_entity.type
_entity.pdbx_description
1 polymer ?
#
loop_
_entity_poly.entity_id
_entity_poly.type
_entity_poly.pdbx_seq_one_letter_code
_entity_poly.pdbx_strand_id
1 'polypeptide(L)'
;MLLSVTWNVDPAIFTIPFIDREIRWYGLLWVIGLIVAVVMVGKIFKHEKLPEKWFDSLFIYMMVGIIVGARLGHCLFYEPEYYLANPVEILKIWKGGLASHGGVIGIIIAVWLYSRNVTKESMLWTFDRVMV
;
A
#
# COMPACT_ATOMS: atom_id res chain seq x y z
N MET A 1 6.19 -28.73 -31.98
CA MET A 1 6.01 -27.35 -31.46
C MET A 1 4.90 -27.37 -30.42
N LEU A 2 5.11 -26.78 -29.25
CA LEU A 2 4.04 -26.49 -28.30
C LEU A 2 3.16 -25.37 -28.90
N LEU A 3 1.88 -25.65 -29.18
CA LEU A 3 0.94 -24.66 -29.73
C LEU A 3 0.35 -23.75 -28.63
N SER A 4 0.42 -24.17 -27.36
CA SER A 4 -0.02 -23.40 -26.21
C SER A 4 0.60 -23.92 -24.91
N VAL A 5 0.63 -23.06 -23.88
CA VAL A 5 0.93 -23.43 -22.49
C VAL A 5 -0.32 -23.17 -21.65
N THR A 6 -0.79 -24.18 -20.93
CA THR A 6 -1.92 -24.06 -20.00
C THR A 6 -1.42 -23.54 -18.64
N TRP A 7 -1.72 -22.29 -18.33
CA TRP A 7 -1.37 -21.68 -17.04
C TRP A 7 -2.44 -22.01 -15.99
N ASN A 8 -2.22 -23.05 -15.19
CA ASN A 8 -3.13 -23.51 -14.14
C ASN A 8 -2.41 -23.63 -12.78
N VAL A 9 -1.62 -22.61 -12.42
CA VAL A 9 -0.93 -22.55 -11.13
C VAL A 9 -1.93 -22.23 -10.03
N ASP A 10 -1.91 -23.01 -8.95
CA ASP A 10 -2.73 -22.73 -7.76
C ASP A 10 -2.32 -21.37 -7.15
N PRO A 11 -3.24 -20.40 -7.05
CA PRO A 11 -2.94 -19.10 -6.44
C PRO A 11 -2.72 -19.18 -4.92
N ALA A 12 -3.21 -20.23 -4.26
CA ALA A 12 -3.06 -20.44 -2.83
C ALA A 12 -1.70 -21.11 -2.51
N ILE A 13 -1.10 -20.68 -1.40
CA ILE A 13 0.06 -21.33 -0.79
C ILE A 13 -0.45 -22.44 0.15
N PHE A 14 -1.38 -22.07 1.04
CA PHE A 14 -2.11 -22.97 1.91
C PHE A 14 -3.40 -22.31 2.39
N THR A 15 -4.35 -23.13 2.85
CA THR A 15 -5.60 -22.67 3.47
C THR A 15 -5.49 -22.83 4.97
N ILE A 16 -5.88 -21.80 5.72
CA ILE A 16 -5.92 -21.88 7.19
C ILE A 16 -7.18 -22.67 7.58
N PRO A 17 -7.06 -23.87 8.17
CA PRO A 17 -8.19 -24.81 8.30
C PRO A 17 -9.38 -24.31 9.15
N PHE A 18 -9.13 -23.40 10.09
CA PHE A 18 -10.15 -22.94 11.06
C PHE A 18 -10.95 -21.72 10.61
N ILE A 19 -10.48 -20.99 9.59
CA ILE A 19 -11.09 -19.74 9.12
C ILE A 19 -11.42 -19.77 7.63
N ASP A 20 -11.21 -20.90 6.96
CA ASP A 20 -11.44 -21.14 5.53
C ASP A 20 -10.89 -20.00 4.65
N ARG A 21 -9.69 -19.52 5.00
CA ARG A 21 -9.05 -18.40 4.32
C ARG A 21 -7.73 -18.84 3.70
N GLU A 22 -7.65 -18.65 2.39
CA GLU A 22 -6.45 -18.93 1.61
C GLU A 22 -5.39 -17.85 1.82
N ILE A 23 -4.16 -18.28 2.09
CA ILE A 23 -2.98 -17.43 2.00
C ILE A 23 -2.44 -17.56 0.58
N ARG A 24 -2.49 -16.46 -0.18
CA ARG A 24 -2.17 -16.46 -1.62
C ARG A 24 -0.76 -15.97 -1.90
N TRP A 25 -0.14 -16.50 -2.96
CA TRP A 25 1.19 -16.06 -3.44
C TRP A 25 1.27 -14.55 -3.66
N TYR A 26 0.20 -13.98 -4.21
CA TYR A 26 0.08 -12.54 -4.42
C TYR A 26 0.32 -11.72 -3.14
N GLY A 27 -0.34 -12.12 -2.04
CA GLY A 27 -0.20 -11.43 -0.76
C GLY A 27 1.21 -11.57 -0.18
N LEU A 28 1.81 -12.75 -0.30
CA LEU A 28 3.18 -13.00 0.15
C LEU A 28 4.18 -12.12 -0.61
N LEU A 29 4.07 -12.05 -1.94
CA LEU A 29 4.96 -11.23 -2.76
C LEU A 29 4.84 -9.74 -2.44
N TRP A 30 3.63 -9.26 -2.11
CA TRP A 30 3.43 -7.90 -1.62
C TRP A 30 4.14 -7.64 -0.29
N VAL A 31 4.03 -8.56 0.67
CA VAL A 31 4.73 -8.42 1.97
C VAL A 31 6.24 -8.42 1.77
N ILE A 32 6.77 -9.30 0.92
CA ILE A 32 8.20 -9.33 0.60
C ILE A 32 8.63 -7.99 -0.02
N GLY A 33 7.90 -7.49 -1.02
CA GLY A 33 8.19 -6.19 -1.64
C GLY A 33 8.19 -5.05 -0.61
N LEU A 34 7.22 -5.02 0.31
CA LEU A 34 7.15 -4.03 1.38
C LEU A 34 8.34 -4.14 2.34
N ILE A 35 8.73 -5.35 2.74
CA ILE A 35 9.90 -5.57 3.60
C ILE A 35 11.17 -5.04 2.92
N VAL A 36 11.37 -5.36 1.64
CA VAL A 36 12.51 -4.87 0.87
C VAL A 36 12.52 -3.34 0.82
N ALA A 37 11.40 -2.71 0.52
CA ALA A 37 11.27 -1.26 0.48
C ALA A 37 11.60 -0.61 1.84
N VAL A 38 11.03 -1.13 2.94
CA VAL A 38 11.29 -0.65 4.30
C VAL A 38 12.78 -0.77 4.65
N VAL A 39 13.41 -1.90 4.34
CA VAL A 39 14.84 -2.11 4.59
C VAL A 39 15.70 -1.17 3.75
N MET A 40 15.39 -0.98 2.47
CA MET A 40 16.14 -0.08 1.58
C MET A 40 16.03 1.38 2.02
N VAL A 41 14.82 1.89 2.22
CA VAL A 41 14.58 3.27 2.65
C VAL A 41 15.21 3.50 4.04
N GLY A 42 15.08 2.54 4.96
CA GLY A 42 15.71 2.62 6.28
C GLY A 42 17.24 2.71 6.20
N LYS A 43 17.87 1.97 5.27
CA LYS A 43 19.32 2.09 5.01
C LYS A 43 19.71 3.47 4.47
N ILE A 44 18.91 4.04 3.57
CA ILE A 44 19.14 5.39 3.02
C ILE A 44 19.09 6.43 4.14
N PHE A 45 18.06 6.38 4.98
CA PHE A 45 17.91 7.31 6.10
C PHE A 45 19.09 7.22 7.09
N LYS A 46 19.55 6.01 7.39
CA LYS A 46 20.73 5.79 8.24
C LYS A 46 22.02 6.29 7.60
N HIS A 47 22.21 6.03 6.31
CA HIS A 47 23.39 6.48 5.56
C HIS A 47 23.49 8.02 5.52
N GLU A 48 22.36 8.69 5.33
CA GLU A 48 22.27 10.16 5.30
C GLU A 48 22.25 10.80 6.70
N LYS A 49 22.29 9.99 7.77
CA LYS A 49 22.26 10.45 9.17
C LYS A 49 20.99 11.27 9.49
N LEU A 50 19.86 10.89 8.89
CA LEU A 50 18.58 11.51 9.15
C LEU A 50 18.01 11.06 10.50
N PRO A 51 17.14 11.87 11.15
CA PRO A 51 16.50 11.47 12.40
C PRO A 51 15.69 10.17 12.23
N GLU A 52 15.90 9.18 13.10
CA GLU A 52 15.22 7.88 13.02
C GLU A 52 13.69 8.00 13.05
N LYS A 53 13.17 8.95 13.86
CA LYS A 53 11.73 9.26 13.93
C LYS A 53 11.13 9.69 12.59
N TRP A 54 11.92 10.23 11.68
CA TRP A 54 11.44 10.62 10.34
C TRP A 54 11.08 9.38 9.53
N PHE A 55 11.89 8.33 9.61
CA PHE A 55 11.61 7.06 8.95
C PHE A 55 10.34 6.40 9.50
N ASP A 56 10.21 6.31 10.83
CA ASP A 56 9.01 5.75 11.47
C ASP A 56 7.75 6.52 11.07
N SER A 57 7.84 7.84 11.05
CA SER A 57 6.73 8.70 10.62
C SER A 57 6.40 8.48 9.15
N LEU A 58 7.41 8.43 8.27
CA LEU A 58 7.20 8.18 6.83
C LEU A 58 6.43 6.88 6.59
N PHE A 59 6.84 5.80 7.26
CA PHE A 59 6.18 4.51 7.15
C PHE A 59 4.69 4.60 7.52
N ILE A 60 4.36 5.26 8.63
CA ILE A 60 2.96 5.44 9.07
C ILE A 60 2.16 6.27 8.07
N TYR A 61 2.70 7.41 7.62
CA TYR A 61 2.01 8.28 6.66
C TYR A 61 1.74 7.52 5.34
N MET A 62 2.72 6.79 4.82
CA MET A 62 2.59 6.01 3.59
C MET A 62 1.56 4.88 3.74
N MET A 63 1.63 4.11 4.82
CA MET A 63 0.72 2.98 5.04
C MET A 63 -0.73 3.45 5.17
N VAL A 64 -0.97 4.51 5.95
CA VAL A 64 -2.31 5.10 6.08
C VAL A 64 -2.78 5.69 4.75
N GLY A 65 -1.91 6.46 4.07
CA GLY A 65 -2.24 7.08 2.79
C GLY A 65 -2.64 6.07 1.72
N ILE A 66 -1.89 4.97 1.57
CA ILE A 66 -2.18 3.91 0.61
C ILE A 66 -3.50 3.23 0.93
N ILE A 67 -3.71 2.80 2.19
CA ILE A 67 -4.92 2.05 2.57
C ILE A 67 -6.16 2.93 2.43
N VAL A 68 -6.12 4.14 2.99
CA VAL A 68 -7.24 5.09 2.95
C VAL A 68 -7.49 5.54 1.52
N GLY A 69 -6.46 5.94 0.79
CA GLY A 69 -6.56 6.37 -0.60
C GLY A 69 -7.10 5.28 -1.50
N ALA A 70 -6.59 4.05 -1.40
CA ALA A 70 -7.06 2.93 -2.22
C ALA A 70 -8.51 2.57 -1.92
N ARG A 71 -8.90 2.60 -0.64
CA ARG A 71 -10.29 2.33 -0.25
C ARG A 71 -11.24 3.41 -0.73
N LEU A 72 -10.92 4.68 -0.47
CA LEU A 72 -11.75 5.80 -0.91
C LEU A 72 -11.81 5.88 -2.44
N GLY A 73 -10.70 5.66 -3.14
CA GLY A 73 -10.69 5.59 -4.59
C GLY A 73 -11.60 4.47 -5.10
N HIS A 74 -11.64 3.32 -4.43
CA HIS A 74 -12.57 2.27 -4.84
C HIS A 74 -14.03 2.70 -4.65
N CYS A 75 -14.34 3.19 -3.45
CA CYS A 75 -15.69 3.62 -3.10
C CYS A 75 -16.19 4.74 -4.01
N LEU A 76 -15.34 5.71 -4.36
CA LEU A 76 -15.74 6.90 -5.13
C LEU A 76 -15.70 6.68 -6.65
N PHE A 77 -14.75 5.89 -7.16
CA PHE A 77 -14.57 5.73 -8.61
C PHE A 77 -15.36 4.56 -9.20
N TYR A 78 -15.64 3.50 -8.43
CA TYR A 78 -16.32 2.31 -8.95
C TYR A 78 -17.76 2.17 -8.44
N GLU A 79 -18.04 2.45 -7.16
CA GLU A 79 -19.37 2.19 -6.56
C GLU A 79 -19.90 3.34 -5.67
N PRO A 80 -19.87 4.60 -6.13
CA PRO A 80 -20.18 5.76 -5.27
C PRO A 80 -21.58 5.71 -4.67
N GLU A 81 -22.60 5.31 -5.44
CA GLU A 81 -24.00 5.27 -4.97
C GLU A 81 -24.18 4.31 -3.79
N TYR A 82 -23.58 3.12 -3.85
CA TYR A 82 -23.67 2.11 -2.79
C TYR A 82 -23.01 2.59 -1.49
N TYR A 83 -21.80 3.16 -1.59
CA TYR A 83 -21.04 3.58 -0.41
C TYR A 83 -21.55 4.88 0.20
N LEU A 84 -22.14 5.78 -0.58
CA LEU A 84 -22.83 6.97 -0.07
C LEU A 84 -24.11 6.60 0.69
N ALA A 85 -24.82 5.56 0.23
CA ALA A 85 -25.97 5.01 0.96
C ALA A 85 -25.56 4.21 2.21
N ASN A 86 -24.35 3.63 2.22
CA ASN A 86 -23.84 2.77 3.30
C ASN A 86 -22.44 3.19 3.78
N PRO A 87 -22.29 4.37 4.41
CA PRO A 87 -20.97 4.94 4.70
C PRO A 87 -20.09 4.07 5.63
N VAL A 88 -20.71 3.27 6.50
CA VAL A 88 -19.98 2.34 7.39
C VAL A 88 -19.25 1.24 6.60
N GLU A 89 -19.74 0.87 5.40
CA GLU A 89 -19.09 -0.13 4.54
C GLU A 89 -17.73 0.37 4.01
N ILE A 90 -17.49 1.68 3.96
CA ILE A 90 -16.20 2.26 3.53
C ILE A 90 -15.07 1.77 4.46
N LEU A 91 -15.33 1.61 5.76
CA LEU A 91 -14.33 1.15 6.74
C LEU A 91 -13.98 -0.34 6.60
N LYS A 92 -14.80 -1.13 5.91
CA LYS A 92 -14.67 -2.59 5.83
C LYS A 92 -13.68 -3.03 4.75
N ILE A 93 -12.41 -2.64 4.91
CA ILE A 93 -11.32 -2.92 3.95
C ILE A 93 -11.06 -4.42 3.70
N TRP A 94 -11.45 -5.29 4.64
CA TRP A 94 -11.26 -6.73 4.53
C TRP A 94 -12.24 -7.41 3.56
N LYS A 95 -13.30 -6.72 3.12
CA LYS A 95 -14.21 -7.18 2.06
C LYS A 95 -13.61 -7.02 0.65
N GLY A 96 -12.38 -6.51 0.53
CA GLY A 96 -11.74 -6.18 -0.74
C GLY A 96 -12.12 -4.76 -1.18
N GLY A 97 -12.05 -4.50 -2.49
CA GLY A 97 -12.35 -3.19 -3.04
C GLY A 97 -11.29 -2.14 -2.72
N LEU A 98 -10.13 -2.26 -3.36
CA LEU A 98 -9.01 -1.33 -3.28
C LEU A 98 -8.64 -0.88 -4.70
N ALA A 99 -8.63 0.43 -4.94
CA ALA A 99 -8.29 1.02 -6.21
C ALA A 99 -6.81 1.46 -6.24
N SER A 100 -6.05 1.01 -7.24
CA SER A 100 -4.65 1.42 -7.41
C SER A 100 -4.51 2.94 -7.58
N HIS A 101 -5.35 3.56 -8.43
CA HIS A 101 -5.38 5.01 -8.64
C HIS A 101 -5.62 5.79 -7.33
N GLY A 102 -6.56 5.30 -6.50
CA GLY A 102 -6.81 5.87 -5.19
C GLY A 102 -5.60 5.75 -4.27
N GLY A 103 -4.89 4.60 -4.31
CA GLY A 103 -3.65 4.39 -3.58
C GLY A 103 -2.56 5.38 -3.98
N VAL A 104 -2.38 5.65 -5.28
CA VAL A 104 -1.41 6.64 -5.78
C VAL A 104 -1.75 8.05 -5.30
N ILE A 105 -3.01 8.47 -5.38
CA ILE A 105 -3.46 9.77 -4.85
C ILE A 105 -3.20 9.84 -3.34
N GLY A 106 -3.49 8.76 -2.63
CA GLY A 106 -3.20 8.60 -1.20
C GLY A 106 -1.73 8.76 -0.85
N ILE A 107 -0.82 8.18 -1.65
CA ILE A 107 0.63 8.33 -1.51
C ILE A 107 1.04 9.80 -1.70
N ILE A 108 0.55 10.47 -2.74
CA ILE A 108 0.90 11.86 -3.02
C ILE A 108 0.51 12.77 -1.85
N ILE A 109 -0.71 12.57 -1.32
CA ILE A 109 -1.20 13.31 -0.15
C ILE A 109 -0.38 12.96 1.09
N ALA A 110 -0.07 11.69 1.33
CA ALA A 110 0.74 11.25 2.47
C ALA A 110 2.14 11.87 2.45
N VAL A 111 2.82 11.86 1.30
CA VAL A 111 4.12 12.51 1.12
C VAL A 111 4.01 14.00 1.35
N TRP A 112 3.00 14.68 0.80
CA TRP A 112 2.77 16.10 1.06
C TRP A 112 2.61 16.42 2.55
N LEU A 113 1.77 15.66 3.26
CA LEU A 113 1.55 15.85 4.70
C LEU A 113 2.81 15.53 5.51
N TYR A 114 3.54 14.48 5.15
CA TYR A 114 4.79 14.10 5.80
C TYR A 114 5.87 15.18 5.64
N SER A 115 6.09 15.65 4.41
CA SER A 115 7.01 16.75 4.11
C SER A 115 6.61 18.01 4.88
N ARG A 116 5.32 18.34 4.92
CA ARG A 116 4.82 19.52 5.65
C ARG A 116 4.93 19.41 7.16
N ASN A 117 4.70 18.25 7.75
CA ASN A 117 4.52 18.11 9.20
C ASN A 117 5.77 17.58 9.92
N VAL A 118 6.59 16.76 9.25
CA VAL A 118 7.69 16.03 9.86
C VAL A 118 9.04 16.61 9.46
N THR A 119 9.37 16.57 8.17
CA THR A 119 10.72 16.90 7.70
C THR A 119 10.92 18.38 7.38
N LYS A 120 9.85 19.07 6.97
CA LYS A 120 9.87 20.44 6.40
C LYS A 120 10.65 20.56 5.10
N GLU A 121 11.09 19.44 4.53
CA GLU A 121 11.73 19.36 3.22
C GLU A 121 10.70 19.38 2.09
N SER A 122 11.15 19.55 0.85
CA SER A 122 10.26 19.50 -0.32
C SER A 122 9.67 18.10 -0.54
N MET A 123 8.49 18.01 -1.18
CA MET A 123 7.91 16.73 -1.58
C MET A 123 8.83 15.92 -2.49
N LEU A 124 9.54 16.61 -3.39
CA LEU A 124 10.50 15.98 -4.31
C LEU A 124 11.64 15.31 -3.56
N TRP A 125 12.14 15.93 -2.50
CA TRP A 125 13.17 15.34 -1.63
C TRP A 125 12.70 14.04 -0.96
N THR A 126 11.43 13.99 -0.56
CA THR A 126 10.85 12.75 0.00
C THR A 126 10.64 11.70 -1.08
N PHE A 127 10.10 12.08 -2.25
CA PHE A 127 9.91 11.14 -3.36
C PHE A 127 11.21 10.52 -3.84
N ASP A 128 12.28 11.31 -3.95
CA ASP A 128 13.62 10.85 -4.32
C ASP A 128 14.12 9.68 -3.43
N ARG A 129 13.78 9.69 -2.13
CA ARG A 129 14.16 8.63 -1.18
C ARG A 129 13.22 7.44 -1.16
N VAL A 130 11.98 7.61 -1.62
CA VAL A 130 10.95 6.57 -1.60
C VAL A 130 10.91 5.82 -2.93
N MET A 131 11.27 6.47 -4.04
CA MET A 131 11.22 5.95 -5.41
C MET A 131 12.57 5.38 -5.84
N VAL A 132 13.07 4.39 -5.09
CA VAL A 132 14.40 3.76 -5.26
C VAL A 132 14.27 2.36 -5.84
#